data_AF-A0A7V4HR14-F1
#
_entry.id   AF-A0A7V4HR14-F1
#
_cell.length_a   1.000
_cell.length_b   1.000
_cell.length_c   1.000
_cell.angle_alpha   90.00
_cell.angle_beta   90.00
_cell.angle_gamma   90.00
#
_symmetry.space_group_name_H-M   'P 1'
#
loop_
_entity.id
_entity.type
_entity.pdbx_description
1 polymer ?
#
loop_
_entity_poly.entity_id
_entity_poly.type
_entity_poly.pdbx_seq_one_letter_code
_entity_poly.pdbx_strand_id
1 'polypeptide(L)'
;MSPRAAAIRILWALPWTLFGLAIGLLGLATGGRCRRIGRTLEFWGGLTTAFLRHFPLAKGVSAVTFGHTILGCGPEELDRVRPHEMVHVRQYERWGPMLVPAYLFHWVWLSILRRDPYRENPFERQAFEEESE
;
A
#
# COMPACT_ATOMS: atom_id res chain seq x y z
N MET A 1 -3.52 -22.02 2.57
CA MET A 1 -2.29 -21.87 1.76
C MET A 1 -1.16 -22.58 2.47
N SER A 2 -0.31 -23.32 1.75
CA SER A 2 0.83 -23.99 2.40
C SER A 2 1.87 -22.95 2.89
N PRO A 3 2.65 -23.26 3.94
CA PRO A 3 3.70 -22.35 4.44
C PRO A 3 4.70 -21.94 3.35
N ARG A 4 5.01 -22.84 2.42
CA ARG A 4 5.92 -22.57 1.29
C ARG A 4 5.35 -21.52 0.33
N ALA A 5 4.09 -21.65 -0.05
CA ALA A 5 3.44 -20.67 -0.92
C ALA A 5 3.33 -19.29 -0.25
N ALA A 6 3.12 -19.25 1.08
CA ALA A 6 3.15 -18.01 1.84
C ALA A 6 4.54 -17.35 1.83
N ALA A 7 5.60 -18.14 2.05
CA ALA A 7 6.97 -17.64 2.02
C ALA A 7 7.37 -17.08 0.65
N ILE A 8 7.02 -17.77 -0.44
CA ILE A 8 7.28 -17.29 -1.81
C ILE A 8 6.62 -15.93 -2.05
N ARG A 9 5.35 -15.75 -1.64
CA ARG A 9 4.65 -14.48 -1.79
C ARG A 9 5.26 -13.34 -0.97
N ILE A 10 5.74 -13.63 0.24
CA ILE A 10 6.45 -12.64 1.07
C ILE A 10 7.78 -12.24 0.41
N LEU A 11 8.57 -13.21 -0.03
CA LEU A 11 9.84 -12.95 -0.71
C LEU A 11 9.62 -12.21 -2.04
N TRP A 12 8.55 -12.53 -2.76
CA TRP A 12 8.20 -11.88 -4.02
C TRP A 12 7.82 -10.40 -3.83
N ALA A 13 7.10 -10.06 -2.76
CA ALA A 13 6.75 -8.68 -2.42
C ALA A 13 7.88 -7.92 -1.70
N LEU A 14 8.97 -8.59 -1.34
CA LEU A 14 9.99 -8.10 -0.39
C LEU A 14 10.57 -6.73 -0.74
N PRO A 15 10.92 -6.39 -2.01
CA PRO A 15 11.52 -5.09 -2.30
C PRO A 15 10.63 -3.92 -1.86
N TRP A 16 9.33 -4.02 -2.10
CA TRP A 16 8.36 -3.00 -1.69
C TRP A 16 8.06 -3.08 -0.19
N THR A 17 8.03 -4.28 0.39
CA THR A 17 7.94 -4.43 1.86
C THR A 17 9.10 -3.72 2.57
N LEU A 18 10.34 -3.86 2.06
CA LEU A 18 11.51 -3.18 2.64
C LEU A 18 11.42 -1.65 2.50
N PHE A 19 10.89 -1.17 1.36
CA PHE A 19 10.65 0.26 1.18
C PHE A 19 9.62 0.80 2.19
N GLY A 20 8.48 0.13 2.35
CA GLY A 20 7.47 0.50 3.35
C GLY A 20 8.02 0.42 4.78
N LEU A 21 8.79 -0.62 5.09
CA LEU A 21 9.46 -0.76 6.39
C LEU A 21 10.44 0.37 6.67
N ALA A 22 11.24 0.79 5.69
CA ALA A 22 12.17 1.90 5.89
C ALA A 22 11.44 3.17 6.30
N ILE A 23 10.33 3.50 5.63
CA ILE A 23 9.50 4.67 6.00
C ILE A 23 8.86 4.47 7.37
N GLY A 24 8.28 3.29 7.63
CA GLY A 24 7.63 2.98 8.89
C GLY A 24 8.58 3.05 10.09
N LEU A 25 9.82 2.54 9.95
CA LEU A 25 10.86 2.60 10.98
C LEU A 25 11.33 4.03 11.24
N LEU A 26 11.47 4.87 10.21
CA LEU A 26 11.72 6.30 10.38
C LEU A 26 10.55 6.99 11.10
N GLY A 27 9.31 6.57 10.81
CA GLY A 27 8.12 6.95 11.55
C GLY A 27 8.22 6.61 13.04
N LEU A 28 8.61 5.38 13.38
CA LEU A 28 8.82 4.97 14.78
C LEU A 28 9.89 5.81 15.47
N ALA A 29 11.03 6.06 14.80
CA ALA A 29 12.12 6.88 15.32
C ALA A 29 11.72 8.35 15.59
N THR A 30 10.60 8.80 15.01
CA THR A 30 10.05 10.16 15.14
C THR A 30 8.73 10.20 15.92
N GLY A 31 8.45 9.19 16.75
CA GLY A 31 7.28 9.14 17.64
C GLY A 31 6.03 8.47 17.07
N GLY A 32 6.16 7.81 15.92
CA GLY A 32 5.11 6.97 15.34
C GLY A 32 4.88 5.67 16.10
N ARG A 33 3.93 4.88 15.62
CA ARG A 33 3.54 3.59 16.19
C ARG A 33 3.39 2.55 15.08
N CYS A 34 3.46 1.28 15.47
CA CYS A 34 3.19 0.17 14.58
C CYS A 34 2.31 -0.89 15.25
N ARG A 35 1.55 -1.62 14.44
CA ARG A 35 0.88 -2.86 14.87
C ARG A 35 1.03 -3.91 13.80
N ARG A 36 0.94 -5.18 14.20
CA ARG A 36 0.91 -6.31 13.27
C ARG A 36 -0.53 -6.80 13.12
N ILE A 37 -1.00 -6.93 11.88
CA ILE A 37 -2.29 -7.53 11.55
C ILE A 37 -2.05 -8.70 10.60
N GLY A 38 -2.15 -9.92 11.12
CA GLY A 38 -1.85 -11.14 10.36
C GLY A 38 -0.41 -11.14 9.81
N ARG A 39 -0.28 -10.92 8.50
CA ARG A 39 1.01 -10.87 7.78
C ARG A 39 1.46 -9.46 7.43
N THR A 40 0.68 -8.43 7.76
CA THR A 40 1.05 -7.05 7.50
C THR A 40 1.56 -6.35 8.75
N LEU A 41 2.39 -5.33 8.52
CA LEU A 41 2.76 -4.35 9.53
C LEU A 41 2.15 -3.01 9.14
N GLU A 42 1.32 -2.47 10.03
CA GLU A 42 0.68 -1.17 9.85
C GLU A 42 1.44 -0.12 10.68
N PHE A 43 1.82 1.00 10.06
CA PHE A 43 2.55 2.10 10.69
C PHE A 43 1.75 3.40 10.60
N TRP A 44 1.80 4.24 11.63
CA TRP A 44 1.19 5.57 11.63
C TRP A 44 1.92 6.54 12.57
N GLY A 45 1.67 7.84 12.43
CA GLY A 45 2.31 8.88 13.24
C GLY A 45 3.76 9.19 12.83
N GLY A 46 4.36 10.18 13.48
CA GLY A 46 5.72 10.64 13.17
C GLY A 46 5.91 10.98 11.68
N LEU A 47 7.06 10.60 11.14
CA LEU A 47 7.40 10.78 9.73
C LEU A 47 6.48 10.02 8.78
N THR A 48 5.83 8.92 9.20
CA THR A 48 4.87 8.18 8.36
C THR A 48 3.70 9.07 7.94
N THR A 49 3.11 9.82 8.87
CA THR A 49 2.01 10.75 8.55
C THR A 49 2.51 11.92 7.70
N ALA A 50 3.74 12.39 7.90
CA ALA A 50 4.34 13.44 7.07
C ALA A 50 4.58 12.96 5.62
N PHE A 51 5.02 11.71 5.45
CA PHE A 51 5.18 11.07 4.14
C PHE A 51 3.85 11.01 3.39
N LEU A 52 2.78 10.54 4.03
CA LEU A 52 1.44 10.44 3.42
C LEU A 52 0.89 11.80 2.97
N ARG A 53 1.13 12.87 3.74
CA ARG A 53 0.72 14.23 3.37
C ARG A 53 1.34 14.72 2.06
N HIS A 54 2.54 14.25 1.73
CA HIS A 54 3.29 14.64 0.54
C HIS A 54 3.33 13.52 -0.52
N PHE A 55 2.43 12.54 -0.42
CA PHE A 55 2.45 11.40 -1.32
C PHE A 55 2.26 11.85 -2.78
N PRO A 56 3.16 11.47 -3.70
CA PRO A 56 3.25 12.11 -5.01
C PRO A 56 2.13 11.72 -5.97
N LEU A 57 1.54 10.54 -5.80
CA LEU A 57 0.51 10.03 -6.72
C LEU A 57 -0.87 10.60 -6.37
N ALA A 58 -1.26 10.56 -5.10
CA ALA A 58 -2.56 11.06 -4.68
C ALA A 58 -2.42 11.95 -3.44
N LYS A 59 -2.95 13.18 -3.53
CA LYS A 59 -2.97 14.12 -2.42
C LYS A 59 -3.97 13.67 -1.36
N GLY A 60 -3.54 13.63 -0.11
CA GLY A 60 -4.42 13.34 1.02
C GLY A 60 -4.83 11.88 1.13
N VAL A 61 -4.02 10.94 0.61
CA VAL A 61 -4.23 9.51 0.86
C VAL A 61 -4.19 9.22 2.35
N SER A 62 -5.17 8.47 2.81
CA SER A 62 -5.35 8.18 4.22
C SER A 62 -4.54 6.96 4.67
N ALA A 63 -4.26 6.04 3.72
CA ALA A 63 -3.25 5.01 3.81
C ALA A 63 -2.62 4.70 2.44
N VAL A 64 -1.52 3.94 2.44
CA VAL A 64 -0.91 3.34 1.25
C VAL A 64 -0.20 2.04 1.61
N THR A 65 -0.28 1.05 0.72
CA THR A 65 0.39 -0.24 0.86
C THR A 65 1.67 -0.34 0.05
N PHE A 66 2.71 -0.92 0.67
CA PHE A 66 3.92 -1.39 0.02
C PHE A 66 4.23 -2.81 0.47
N GLY A 67 4.00 -3.79 -0.41
CA GLY A 67 4.18 -5.20 -0.10
C GLY A 67 3.33 -5.64 1.09
N HIS A 68 3.96 -6.00 2.19
CA HIS A 68 3.32 -6.38 3.46
C HIS A 68 3.35 -5.26 4.52
N THR A 69 3.55 -4.01 4.08
CA THR A 69 3.58 -2.83 4.95
C THR A 69 2.47 -1.88 4.55
N ILE A 70 1.70 -1.38 5.51
CA ILE A 70 0.63 -0.40 5.29
C ILE A 70 0.99 0.85 6.10
N LEU A 71 1.08 2.00 5.44
CA LEU A 71 1.35 3.28 6.08
C LEU A 71 0.03 4.04 6.15
N GLY A 72 -0.40 4.48 7.34
CA GLY A 72 -1.65 5.20 7.52
C GLY A 72 -1.52 6.49 8.32
N CYS A 73 -2.51 7.37 8.17
CA CYS A 73 -2.55 8.64 8.91
C CYS A 73 -2.86 8.45 10.41
N GLY A 74 -3.55 7.36 10.77
CA GLY A 74 -3.92 7.02 12.15
C GLY A 74 -4.51 5.62 12.26
N PRO A 75 -4.71 5.09 13.49
CA PRO A 75 -5.15 3.72 13.71
C PRO A 75 -6.61 3.48 13.29
N GLU A 76 -7.50 4.43 13.57
CA GLU A 76 -8.93 4.36 13.18
C GLU A 76 -9.09 4.34 11.66
N GLU A 77 -8.30 5.19 10.98
CA GLU A 77 -8.32 5.26 9.53
C GLU A 77 -7.75 3.99 8.88
N LEU A 78 -6.66 3.45 9.44
CA LEU A 78 -6.14 2.14 9.07
C LEU A 78 -7.19 1.04 9.27
N ASP A 79 -7.99 1.09 10.34
CA ASP A 79 -9.07 0.13 10.55
C ASP A 79 -10.15 0.25 9.47
N ARG A 80 -10.50 1.48 9.09
CA ARG A 80 -11.51 1.78 8.06
C ARG A 80 -11.10 1.31 6.67
N VAL A 81 -9.87 1.60 6.24
CA VAL A 81 -9.38 1.31 4.87
C VAL A 81 -8.67 -0.04 4.75
N ARG A 82 -8.54 -0.81 5.84
CA ARG A 82 -7.88 -2.11 5.79
C ARG A 82 -8.41 -3.04 4.70
N PRO A 83 -9.74 -3.18 4.48
CA PRO A 83 -10.23 -4.07 3.42
C PRO A 83 -9.65 -3.70 2.05
N HIS A 84 -9.63 -2.40 1.73
CA HIS A 84 -9.00 -1.82 0.53
C HIS A 84 -7.50 -2.14 0.45
N GLU A 85 -6.74 -1.79 1.48
CA GLU A 85 -5.28 -1.96 1.51
C GLU A 85 -4.88 -3.44 1.42
N MET A 86 -5.70 -4.34 1.97
CA MET A 86 -5.48 -5.78 1.85
C MET A 86 -5.63 -6.30 0.41
N VAL A 87 -6.36 -5.60 -0.47
CA VAL A 87 -6.37 -5.90 -1.92
C VAL A 87 -5.01 -5.56 -2.51
N HIS A 88 -4.43 -4.41 -2.18
CA HIS A 88 -3.08 -4.04 -2.61
C HIS A 88 -2.02 -5.01 -2.10
N VAL A 89 -2.14 -5.51 -0.86
CA VAL A 89 -1.25 -6.58 -0.36
C VAL A 89 -1.35 -7.81 -1.27
N ARG A 90 -2.56 -8.26 -1.63
CA ARG A 90 -2.75 -9.38 -2.56
C ARG A 90 -2.21 -9.08 -3.96
N GLN A 91 -2.32 -7.84 -4.44
CA GLN A 91 -1.72 -7.42 -5.70
C GLN A 91 -0.19 -7.51 -5.64
N TYR A 92 0.45 -7.07 -4.56
CA TYR A 92 1.91 -7.27 -4.37
C TYR A 92 2.28 -8.74 -4.28
N GLU A 93 1.45 -9.59 -3.68
CA GLU A 93 1.69 -11.04 -3.67
C GLU A 93 1.60 -11.68 -5.06
N ARG A 94 0.88 -11.07 -6.00
CA ARG A 94 0.73 -11.53 -7.38
C ARG A 94 1.79 -10.93 -8.30
N TRP A 95 2.00 -9.61 -8.23
CA TRP A 95 2.83 -8.84 -9.15
C TRP A 95 4.24 -8.58 -8.61
N GLY A 96 4.43 -8.64 -7.30
CA GLY A 96 5.71 -8.44 -6.63
C GLY A 96 6.35 -7.11 -7.02
N PRO A 97 7.61 -7.10 -7.50
CA PRO A 97 8.29 -5.86 -7.89
C PRO A 97 7.59 -5.12 -9.05
N MET A 98 6.84 -5.83 -9.90
CA MET A 98 6.21 -5.27 -11.10
C MET A 98 4.92 -4.49 -10.82
N LEU A 99 4.39 -4.51 -9.59
CA LEU A 99 3.14 -3.81 -9.28
C LEU A 99 3.25 -2.30 -9.53
N VAL A 100 4.29 -1.66 -8.98
CA VAL A 100 4.46 -0.20 -9.10
C VAL A 100 4.72 0.22 -10.56
N PRO A 101 5.62 -0.44 -11.34
CA PRO A 101 5.73 -0.16 -12.77
C PRO A 101 4.40 -0.28 -13.53
N ALA A 102 3.61 -1.33 -13.27
CA ALA A 102 2.32 -1.51 -13.93
C ALA A 102 1.31 -0.43 -13.52
N TYR A 103 1.25 -0.08 -12.23
CA TYR A 103 0.40 1.00 -11.72
C TYR A 103 0.74 2.34 -12.37
N LEU A 104 2.02 2.68 -12.44
CA LEU A 104 2.51 3.93 -13.05
C LEU A 104 2.30 3.96 -14.56
N PHE A 105 2.42 2.81 -15.24
CA PHE A 105 2.08 2.71 -16.66
C PHE A 105 0.62 3.10 -16.90
N HIS A 106 -0.31 2.53 -16.13
CA HIS A 106 -1.73 2.90 -16.22
C HIS A 106 -1.97 4.36 -15.84
N TRP A 107 -1.28 4.86 -14.81
CA TRP A 107 -1.35 6.26 -14.42
C TRP A 107 -0.99 7.20 -15.59
N VAL A 108 0.16 6.98 -16.22
CA VAL A 108 0.64 7.79 -17.36
C VAL A 108 -0.30 7.64 -18.56
N TRP A 109 -0.70 6.42 -18.89
CA TRP A 109 -1.61 6.14 -19.99
C TRP A 109 -2.95 6.87 -19.85
N LEU A 110 -3.60 6.76 -18.69
CA LEU A 110 -4.85 7.44 -18.40
C LEU A 110 -4.68 8.97 -18.40
N SER A 111 -3.55 9.47 -17.89
CA SER A 111 -3.23 10.90 -17.91
C SER A 111 -3.10 11.43 -19.35
N ILE A 112 -2.46 10.68 -20.26
CA ILE A 112 -2.37 11.03 -21.70
C ILE A 112 -3.76 11.09 -22.32
N LEU A 113 -4.66 10.19 -21.93
CA LEU A 113 -6.07 10.18 -22.34
C LEU A 113 -6.94 11.23 -21.63
N ARG A 114 -6.36 12.09 -20.78
CA ARG A 114 -7.06 13.10 -19.95
C ARG A 114 -8.17 12.51 -19.06
N ARG A 115 -7.94 11.30 -18.57
CA ARG A 115 -8.80 10.57 -17.62
C ARG A 115 -8.31 10.72 -16.20
N ASP A 116 -9.09 10.25 -15.22
CA ASP A 116 -8.69 10.23 -13.81
C ASP A 116 -7.76 9.04 -13.55
N PRO A 117 -6.43 9.24 -13.42
CA PRO A 117 -5.45 8.15 -13.36
C PRO A 117 -5.47 7.40 -12.03
N TYR A 118 -6.19 7.92 -11.02
CA TYR A 118 -6.42 7.25 -9.75
C TYR A 118 -7.71 6.43 -9.82
N ARG A 119 -8.85 7.09 -10.06
CA ARG A 119 -10.16 6.40 -10.03
C ARG A 119 -10.34 5.37 -11.15
N GLU A 120 -9.73 5.60 -12.31
CA GLU A 120 -9.82 4.67 -13.44
C GLU A 120 -8.66 3.67 -13.49
N ASN A 121 -7.72 3.72 -12.53
CA ASN A 121 -6.62 2.75 -12.47
C ASN A 121 -7.19 1.34 -12.23
N PRO A 122 -6.83 0.32 -13.05
CA PRO A 122 -7.32 -1.03 -12.85
C PRO A 122 -7.03 -1.60 -11.45
N PHE A 123 -5.90 -1.21 -10.84
CA PHE A 123 -5.53 -1.67 -9.51
C PHE A 123 -6.39 -1.04 -8.41
N GLU A 124 -6.73 0.24 -8.53
CA GLU A 124 -7.63 0.95 -7.60
C GLU A 124 -9.06 0.48 -7.77
N ARG A 125 -9.52 0.32 -9.01
CA ARG A 125 -10.85 -0.22 -9.31
C ARG A 125 -11.07 -1.60 -8.70
N GLN A 126 -10.10 -2.50 -8.87
CA GLN A 126 -10.13 -3.80 -8.23
C GLN A 126 -10.20 -3.66 -6.69
N ALA A 127 -9.44 -2.73 -6.11
CA ALA A 127 -9.43 -2.51 -4.67
C ALA A 127 -10.79 -2.01 -4.13
N PHE A 128 -11.44 -1.06 -4.81
CA PHE A 128 -12.77 -0.59 -4.45
C PHE A 128 -13.87 -1.63 -4.70
N GLU A 129 -13.77 -2.41 -5.77
CA GLU A 129 -14.72 -3.49 -6.08
C GLU A 129 -14.67 -4.58 -4.99
N GLU A 130 -13.48 -5.06 -4.62
CA GLU A 130 -13.29 -6.08 -3.57
C GLU A 130 -13.47 -5.56 -2.12
N GLU A 131 -13.34 -4.25 -1.88
CA GLU A 131 -13.63 -3.63 -0.57
C GLU A 131 -15.14 -3.64 -0.25
N SER A 132 -15.97 -3.60 -1.28
CA SER A 132 -17.43 -3.46 -1.18
C SER A 132 -18.18 -4.80 -1.04
N GLU A 133 -17.46 -5.92 -1.14
CA GLU A 133 -17.97 -7.30 -1.02
C GLU A 133 -17.94 -7.82 0.43
#